data_AF-A0A441HDN2-F1
#
_entry.id   AF-A0A441HDN2-F1
#
_cell.length_a   1.000
_cell.length_b   1.000
_cell.length_c   1.000
_cell.angle_alpha   90.00
_cell.angle_beta   90.00
_cell.angle_gamma   90.00
#
_symmetry.space_group_name_H-M   'P 1'
#
loop_
_entity.id
_entity.type
_entity.pdbx_description
1 polymer ?
#
loop_
_entity_poly.entity_id
_entity_poly.type
_entity_poly.pdbx_seq_one_letter_code
_entity_poly.pdbx_strand_id
1 'polypeptide(L)'
;MNFRRIAATLAAMALPDIAHAHVGLHTDGALAGFSHPFSGLDHILAMVAVGFWALTLGGKARWVVPLAFVTVMAVGGGLGICGVAFPMVETGIALTIALLGLLVAFEVKVSTSVAATVVGTCGLFHGHAHGTELPAMAHAGGYVAGFMAATVILHLAGFGLALLRFGNAQRVAAQTAGVVIALPVQSSWPTELLPGLRPVGSRMGTVRTAAPDFIRSERWKEEHHVHRRSHAGRRRQ
;
A
#
# COMPACT_ATOMS: atom_id res chain seq x y z
N MET A 1 -6.35 -9.23 20.66
CA MET A 1 -7.13 -7.97 20.58
C MET A 1 -7.72 -7.86 19.18
N ASN A 2 -9.04 -7.73 19.03
CA ASN A 2 -9.70 -7.83 17.72
C ASN A 2 -9.40 -6.60 16.87
N PHE A 3 -8.76 -6.77 15.71
CA PHE A 3 -8.39 -5.69 14.77
C PHE A 3 -9.58 -4.77 14.43
N ARG A 4 -10.78 -5.34 14.35
CA ARG A 4 -12.05 -4.61 14.15
C ARG A 4 -12.36 -3.63 15.28
N ARG A 5 -12.01 -3.96 16.52
CA ARG A 5 -12.15 -3.06 17.68
C ARG A 5 -11.13 -1.93 17.61
N ILE A 6 -9.89 -2.22 17.20
CA ILE A 6 -8.82 -1.22 17.05
C ILE A 6 -9.17 -0.22 15.93
N ALA A 7 -9.59 -0.71 14.76
CA ALA A 7 -10.00 0.14 13.64
C ALA A 7 -11.23 1.01 13.99
N ALA A 8 -12.21 0.45 14.70
CA ALA A 8 -13.36 1.21 15.17
C ALA A 8 -12.99 2.28 16.22
N THR A 9 -12.07 1.98 17.15
CA THR A 9 -11.57 2.99 18.10
C THR A 9 -10.75 4.06 17.40
N LEU A 10 -9.90 3.73 16.41
CA LEU A 10 -9.13 4.72 15.66
C LEU A 10 -10.01 5.63 14.80
N ALA A 11 -11.07 5.08 14.19
CA ALA A 11 -12.08 5.89 13.48
C ALA A 11 -12.84 6.84 14.43
N ALA A 12 -13.08 6.42 15.68
CA ALA A 12 -13.71 7.26 16.69
C ALA A 12 -12.76 8.32 17.29
N MET A 13 -11.43 8.14 17.16
CA MET A 13 -10.42 9.11 17.60
C MET A 13 -10.03 10.13 16.53
N ALA A 14 -10.64 10.08 15.32
CA ALA A 14 -10.49 11.10 14.29
C ALA A 14 -11.25 12.40 14.64
N LEU A 15 -11.07 12.88 15.87
CA LEU A 15 -11.40 14.26 16.21
C LEU A 15 -10.41 15.16 15.46
N PRO A 16 -10.85 16.25 14.82
CA PRO A 16 -9.95 17.17 14.16
C PRO A 16 -8.95 17.68 15.20
N ASP A 17 -7.67 17.38 14.97
CA ASP A 17 -6.58 17.93 15.75
C ASP A 17 -6.57 19.43 15.43
N ILE A 18 -6.82 20.27 16.43
CA ILE A 18 -6.61 21.70 16.31
C ILE A 18 -5.10 21.84 16.10
N ALA A 19 -4.71 22.08 14.84
CA ALA A 19 -3.32 22.15 14.44
C ALA A 19 -2.56 23.14 15.34
N HIS A 20 -1.77 22.60 16.28
CA HIS A 20 -0.70 23.35 16.90
C HIS A 20 0.37 23.54 15.83
N ALA A 21 0.45 24.76 15.29
CA ALA A 21 1.53 25.17 14.42
C ALA A 21 2.87 25.09 15.18
N HIS A 22 3.52 23.92 15.16
CA HIS A 22 4.93 23.82 15.48
C HIS A 22 5.70 24.51 14.34
N VAL A 23 6.39 25.59 14.68
CA VAL A 23 7.41 26.23 13.84
C VAL A 23 8.58 25.25 13.66
N GLY A 24 8.39 24.24 12.82
CA GLY A 24 9.42 23.31 12.40
C GLY A 24 10.35 23.99 11.39
N LEU A 25 11.65 23.69 11.48
CA LEU A 25 12.71 24.17 10.59
C LEU A 25 12.21 24.39 9.15
N HIS A 26 12.40 25.61 8.63
CA HIS A 26 12.11 25.97 7.25
C HIS A 26 12.81 25.01 6.29
N THR A 27 12.09 23.99 5.86
CA THR A 27 12.49 23.11 4.77
C THR A 27 11.73 23.60 3.56
N ASP A 28 12.44 24.11 2.56
CA ASP A 28 11.76 24.67 1.39
C ASP A 28 11.38 23.57 0.38
N GLY A 29 10.26 23.77 -0.30
CA GLY A 29 9.86 22.96 -1.45
C GLY A 29 9.55 21.51 -1.10
N ALA A 30 10.25 20.56 -1.75
CA ALA A 30 9.88 19.16 -1.75
C ALA A 30 10.00 18.45 -0.40
N LEU A 31 10.97 18.85 0.44
CA LEU A 31 11.13 18.22 1.75
C LEU A 31 10.00 18.61 2.71
N ALA A 32 9.55 19.88 2.69
CA ALA A 32 8.36 20.29 3.43
C ALA A 32 7.14 19.49 2.97
N GLY A 33 6.90 19.43 1.66
CA GLY A 33 5.78 18.67 1.10
C GLY A 33 5.83 17.19 1.50
N PHE A 34 7.01 16.58 1.49
CA PHE A 34 7.20 15.20 1.91
C PHE A 34 6.92 14.97 3.40
N SER A 35 7.36 15.88 4.26
CA SER A 35 7.15 15.75 5.71
C SER A 35 5.69 15.99 6.13
N HIS A 36 4.93 16.74 5.34
CA HIS A 36 3.62 17.23 5.72
C HIS A 36 2.57 16.12 5.96
N PRO A 37 2.41 15.08 5.11
CA PRO A 37 1.47 13.98 5.41
C PRO A 37 1.77 13.20 6.69
N PHE A 38 2.97 13.36 7.27
CA PHE A 38 3.35 12.70 8.51
C PHE A 38 3.08 13.55 9.76
N SER A 39 2.71 14.83 9.62
CA SER A 39 2.44 15.71 10.77
C SER A 39 1.03 15.56 11.34
N GLY A 40 0.07 15.04 10.57
CA GLY A 40 -1.31 14.86 11.01
C GLY A 40 -1.75 13.40 11.02
N LEU A 41 -2.46 13.00 12.08
CA LEU A 41 -3.00 11.64 12.21
C LEU A 41 -4.09 11.35 11.18
N ASP A 42 -4.88 12.35 10.84
CA ASP A 42 -5.87 12.33 9.77
C ASP A 42 -5.26 11.90 8.42
N HIS A 43 -4.13 12.50 8.03
CA HIS A 43 -3.39 12.12 6.82
C HIS A 43 -2.93 10.67 6.87
N ILE A 44 -2.22 10.29 7.93
CA ILE A 44 -1.69 8.95 8.08
C ILE A 44 -2.83 7.92 8.01
N LEU A 45 -3.91 8.13 8.77
CA LEU A 45 -5.06 7.23 8.80
C LEU A 45 -5.74 7.14 7.43
N ALA A 46 -5.99 8.27 6.76
CA ALA A 46 -6.60 8.30 5.44
C ALA A 46 -5.77 7.52 4.41
N MET A 47 -4.49 7.88 4.24
CA MET A 47 -3.63 7.32 3.21
C MET A 47 -3.35 5.82 3.43
N VAL A 48 -3.14 5.42 4.68
CA VAL A 48 -2.95 4.01 5.04
C VAL A 48 -4.25 3.22 4.83
N ALA A 49 -5.42 3.77 5.21
CA ALA A 49 -6.70 3.13 5.00
C ALA A 49 -7.00 2.91 3.51
N VAL A 50 -6.69 3.89 2.64
CA VAL A 50 -6.86 3.74 1.19
C VAL A 50 -6.01 2.59 0.66
N GLY A 51 -4.73 2.53 1.02
CA GLY A 51 -3.83 1.44 0.62
C GLY A 51 -4.30 0.06 1.11
N PHE A 52 -4.72 -0.02 2.38
CA PHE A 52 -5.23 -1.25 2.98
C PHE A 52 -6.51 -1.73 2.28
N TRP A 53 -7.46 -0.81 2.04
CA TRP A 53 -8.73 -1.14 1.41
C TRP A 53 -8.56 -1.53 -0.05
N ALA A 54 -7.66 -0.87 -0.79
CA ALA A 54 -7.33 -1.21 -2.17
C ALA A 54 -6.85 -2.67 -2.30
N LEU A 55 -6.01 -3.15 -1.39
CA LEU A 55 -5.61 -4.56 -1.39
C LEU A 55 -6.78 -5.50 -1.03
N THR A 56 -7.57 -5.12 -0.02
CA THR A 56 -8.73 -5.90 0.46
C THR A 56 -9.76 -6.14 -0.65
N LEU A 57 -9.98 -5.14 -1.51
CA LEU A 57 -10.88 -5.23 -2.67
C LEU A 57 -10.31 -6.14 -3.78
N GLY A 58 -8.99 -6.15 -3.97
CA GLY A 58 -8.31 -7.00 -4.94
C GLY A 58 -8.51 -6.59 -6.40
N GLY A 59 -8.09 -7.45 -7.33
CA GLY A 59 -8.22 -7.22 -8.78
C GLY A 59 -7.64 -5.88 -9.25
N LYS A 60 -8.39 -5.15 -10.08
CA LYS A 60 -8.01 -3.82 -10.59
C LYS A 60 -8.02 -2.73 -9.50
N ALA A 61 -8.78 -2.91 -8.43
CA ALA A 61 -8.92 -1.91 -7.37
C ALA A 61 -7.58 -1.62 -6.66
N ARG A 62 -6.66 -2.60 -6.64
CA ARG A 62 -5.29 -2.46 -6.10
C ARG A 62 -4.54 -1.26 -6.65
N TRP A 63 -4.81 -0.88 -7.90
CA TRP A 63 -4.13 0.22 -8.59
C TRP A 63 -5.07 1.40 -8.82
N VAL A 64 -6.32 1.14 -9.20
CA VAL A 64 -7.28 2.19 -9.51
C VAL A 64 -7.60 3.03 -8.27
N VAL A 65 -7.74 2.42 -7.10
CA VAL A 65 -8.15 3.13 -5.87
C VAL A 65 -7.04 4.10 -5.40
N PRO A 66 -5.78 3.69 -5.21
CA PRO A 66 -4.70 4.64 -4.86
C PRO A 66 -4.48 5.70 -5.93
N LEU A 67 -4.57 5.34 -7.22
CA LEU A 67 -4.37 6.30 -8.30
C LEU A 67 -5.50 7.35 -8.35
N ALA A 68 -6.75 6.92 -8.16
CA ALA A 68 -7.88 7.84 -8.06
C ALA A 68 -7.71 8.82 -6.91
N PHE A 69 -7.25 8.34 -5.75
CA PHE A 69 -6.96 9.21 -4.61
C PHE A 69 -5.91 10.27 -4.97
N VAL A 70 -4.73 9.85 -5.46
CA VAL A 70 -3.61 10.77 -5.76
C VAL A 70 -3.99 11.78 -6.86
N THR A 71 -4.67 11.32 -7.91
CA THR A 71 -5.06 12.19 -9.03
C THR A 71 -6.11 13.22 -8.63
N VAL A 72 -7.17 12.82 -7.91
CA VAL A 72 -8.19 13.75 -7.46
C VAL A 72 -7.66 14.68 -6.37
N MET A 73 -6.76 14.19 -5.52
CA MET A 73 -6.06 15.03 -4.54
C MET A 73 -5.20 16.11 -5.22
N ALA A 74 -4.54 15.79 -6.32
CA ALA A 74 -3.84 16.80 -7.12
C ALA A 74 -4.78 17.91 -7.59
N VAL A 75 -5.98 17.53 -8.05
CA VAL A 75 -7.02 18.47 -8.49
C VAL A 75 -7.50 19.32 -7.32
N GLY A 76 -7.80 18.71 -6.17
CA GLY A 76 -8.16 19.42 -4.94
C GLY A 76 -7.10 20.43 -4.52
N GLY A 77 -5.83 20.01 -4.52
CA GLY A 77 -4.69 20.88 -4.24
C GLY A 77 -4.59 22.05 -5.20
N GLY A 78 -4.77 21.80 -6.50
CA GLY A 78 -4.85 22.87 -7.49
C GLY A 78 -5.97 23.87 -7.19
N LEU A 79 -7.16 23.40 -6.81
CA LEU A 79 -8.28 24.28 -6.44
C LEU A 79 -7.96 25.12 -5.19
N GLY A 80 -7.33 24.51 -4.18
CA GLY A 80 -6.89 25.20 -2.97
C GLY A 80 -5.85 26.29 -3.25
N ILE A 81 -4.85 25.97 -4.08
CA ILE A 81 -3.81 26.93 -4.52
C ILE A 81 -4.42 28.10 -5.31
N CYS A 82 -5.41 27.83 -6.16
CA CYS A 82 -6.13 28.86 -6.90
C CYS A 82 -7.09 29.69 -6.02
N GLY A 83 -7.19 29.40 -4.72
CA GLY A 83 -8.07 30.11 -3.80
C GLY A 83 -9.56 29.85 -4.05
N VAL A 84 -9.90 28.76 -4.74
CA VAL A 84 -11.31 28.39 -4.96
C VAL A 84 -11.90 27.97 -3.61
N ALA A 85 -12.85 28.74 -3.10
CA ALA A 85 -13.51 28.43 -1.84
C ALA A 85 -14.28 27.11 -1.96
N PHE A 86 -14.03 26.19 -1.03
CA PHE A 86 -14.76 24.94 -0.92
C PHE A 86 -15.43 24.87 0.46
N PRO A 87 -16.76 24.69 0.53
CA PRO A 87 -17.46 24.68 1.80
C PRO A 87 -17.15 23.40 2.58
N MET A 88 -17.14 23.51 3.92
CA MET A 88 -17.13 22.37 4.84
C MET A 88 -15.94 21.42 4.64
N VAL A 89 -14.75 21.92 4.29
CA VAL A 89 -13.56 21.09 4.00
C VAL A 89 -13.20 20.20 5.19
N GLU A 90 -13.07 20.79 6.38
CA GLU A 90 -12.74 20.07 7.63
C GLU A 90 -13.78 18.97 7.93
N THR A 91 -15.06 19.29 7.78
CA THR A 91 -16.15 18.31 7.97
C THR A 91 -16.09 17.19 6.93
N GLY A 92 -15.76 17.53 5.68
CA GLY A 92 -15.57 16.56 4.60
C GLY A 92 -14.41 15.61 4.88
N ILE A 93 -13.28 16.12 5.38
CA ILE A 93 -12.14 15.31 5.82
C ILE A 93 -12.58 14.34 6.93
N ALA A 94 -13.19 14.85 8.00
CA ALA A 94 -13.61 14.03 9.14
C ALA A 94 -14.59 12.91 8.72
N LEU A 95 -15.59 13.25 7.90
CA LEU A 95 -16.59 12.28 7.43
C LEU A 95 -15.98 11.21 6.52
N THR A 96 -15.08 11.61 5.61
CA THR A 96 -14.47 10.65 4.68
C THR A 96 -13.48 9.73 5.38
N ILE A 97 -12.74 10.21 6.39
CA ILE A 97 -11.89 9.37 7.24
C ILE A 97 -12.73 8.38 8.04
N ALA A 98 -13.80 8.84 8.69
CA ALA A 98 -14.71 7.98 9.44
C ALA A 98 -15.32 6.89 8.52
N LEU A 99 -15.76 7.27 7.33
CA LEU A 99 -16.29 6.34 6.33
C LEU A 99 -15.23 5.30 5.91
N LEU A 100 -14.00 5.73 5.58
CA LEU A 100 -12.92 4.80 5.23
C LEU A 100 -12.58 3.86 6.38
N GLY A 101 -12.54 4.36 7.61
CA GLY A 101 -12.34 3.57 8.82
C GLY A 101 -13.41 2.48 8.97
N LEU A 102 -14.68 2.82 8.77
CA LEU A 102 -15.79 1.86 8.79
C LEU A 102 -15.67 0.83 7.66
N LEU A 103 -15.40 1.26 6.42
CA LEU A 103 -15.26 0.38 5.27
C LEU A 103 -14.12 -0.63 5.47
N VAL A 104 -13.00 -0.19 6.05
CA VAL A 104 -11.87 -1.06 6.44
C VAL A 104 -12.26 -1.98 7.60
N ALA A 105 -12.87 -1.46 8.66
CA ALA A 105 -13.22 -2.23 9.86
C ALA A 105 -14.26 -3.33 9.62
N PHE A 106 -15.15 -3.12 8.65
CA PHE A 106 -16.16 -4.08 8.22
C PHE A 106 -15.76 -4.89 6.98
N GLU A 107 -14.53 -4.69 6.45
CA GLU A 107 -14.01 -5.35 5.26
C GLU A 107 -14.99 -5.28 4.07
N VAL A 108 -15.65 -4.11 3.91
CA VAL A 108 -16.73 -3.92 2.93
C VAL A 108 -16.19 -4.04 1.52
N LYS A 109 -16.85 -4.90 0.72
CA LYS A 109 -16.53 -5.11 -0.70
C LYS A 109 -17.53 -4.37 -1.57
N VAL A 110 -17.01 -3.50 -2.42
CA VAL A 110 -17.78 -2.72 -3.41
C VAL A 110 -17.12 -2.83 -4.78
N SER A 111 -17.79 -2.35 -5.83
CA SER A 111 -17.19 -2.28 -7.16
C SER A 111 -16.00 -1.30 -7.17
N THR A 112 -15.03 -1.52 -8.07
CA THR A 112 -13.85 -0.66 -8.18
C THR A 112 -14.22 0.80 -8.42
N SER A 113 -15.28 1.07 -9.20
CA SER A 113 -15.76 2.43 -9.47
C SER A 113 -16.26 3.12 -8.20
N VAL A 114 -17.05 2.42 -7.37
CA VAL A 114 -17.55 2.97 -6.09
C VAL A 114 -16.40 3.26 -5.15
N ALA A 115 -15.44 2.34 -5.04
CA ALA A 115 -14.25 2.55 -4.21
C ALA A 115 -13.43 3.77 -4.69
N ALA A 116 -13.23 3.89 -6.00
CA ALA A 116 -12.53 5.03 -6.60
C ALA A 116 -13.24 6.37 -6.33
N THR A 117 -14.57 6.40 -6.40
CA THR A 117 -15.35 7.60 -6.05
C THR A 117 -15.18 7.98 -4.58
N VAL A 118 -15.30 7.02 -3.67
CA VAL A 118 -15.17 7.28 -2.22
C VAL A 118 -13.80 7.85 -1.88
N VAL A 119 -12.73 7.20 -2.34
CA VAL A 119 -11.36 7.67 -2.07
C VAL A 119 -11.04 8.95 -2.84
N GLY A 120 -11.60 9.12 -4.04
CA GLY A 120 -11.47 10.36 -4.81
C GLY A 120 -12.06 11.55 -4.06
N THR A 121 -13.27 11.41 -3.48
CA THR A 121 -13.87 12.45 -2.65
C THR A 121 -13.01 12.76 -1.42
N CYS A 122 -12.48 11.74 -0.76
CA CYS A 122 -11.52 11.91 0.35
C CYS A 122 -10.28 12.71 -0.10
N GLY A 123 -9.70 12.33 -1.25
CA GLY A 123 -8.56 13.00 -1.85
C GLY A 123 -8.86 14.45 -2.22
N LEU A 124 -10.05 14.75 -2.72
CA LEU A 124 -10.46 16.11 -3.07
C LEU A 124 -10.41 17.05 -1.85
N PHE A 125 -11.01 16.63 -0.73
CA PHE A 125 -11.04 17.42 0.50
C PHE A 125 -9.65 17.61 1.11
N HIS A 126 -8.87 16.53 1.24
CA HIS A 126 -7.49 16.61 1.74
C HIS A 126 -6.62 17.48 0.83
N GLY A 127 -6.69 17.25 -0.49
CA GLY A 127 -5.97 18.02 -1.48
C GLY A 127 -6.29 19.50 -1.36
N HIS A 128 -7.58 19.85 -1.28
CA HIS A 128 -8.02 21.24 -1.14
C HIS A 128 -7.43 21.91 0.12
N ALA A 129 -7.56 21.28 1.29
CA ALA A 129 -6.99 21.80 2.53
C ALA A 129 -5.48 22.08 2.41
N HIS A 130 -4.71 21.11 1.91
CA HIS A 130 -3.27 21.29 1.72
C HIS A 130 -2.91 22.32 0.66
N GLY A 131 -3.71 22.43 -0.40
CA GLY A 131 -3.54 23.45 -1.41
C GLY A 131 -3.70 24.85 -0.84
N THR A 132 -4.65 25.04 0.09
CA THR A 132 -4.86 26.33 0.77
C THR A 132 -3.78 26.67 1.79
N GLU A 133 -3.14 25.66 2.40
CA GLU A 133 -2.09 25.82 3.41
C GLU A 133 -0.68 25.90 2.81
N LEU A 134 -0.55 25.87 1.48
CA LEU A 134 0.74 25.84 0.82
C LEU A 134 1.59 27.05 1.28
N PRO A 135 2.78 26.83 1.87
CA PRO A 135 3.53 27.92 2.48
C PRO A 135 3.81 29.00 1.44
N ALA A 136 3.58 30.27 1.79
CA ALA A 136 3.76 31.40 0.87
C ALA A 136 5.19 31.48 0.27
N MET A 137 6.17 30.86 0.93
CA MET A 137 7.58 30.78 0.50
C MET A 137 7.96 29.46 -0.18
N ALA A 138 7.07 28.47 -0.28
CA ALA A 138 7.39 27.18 -0.87
C ALA A 138 7.27 27.21 -2.40
N HIS A 139 8.24 26.59 -3.09
CA HIS A 139 8.07 26.23 -4.48
C HIS A 139 6.92 25.22 -4.63
N ALA A 140 5.76 25.68 -5.09
CA ALA A 140 4.53 24.89 -5.17
C ALA A 140 4.72 23.53 -5.87
N GLY A 141 5.43 23.50 -7.00
CA GLY A 141 5.71 22.25 -7.71
C GLY A 141 6.56 21.26 -6.90
N GLY A 142 7.58 21.75 -6.19
CA GLY A 142 8.40 20.92 -5.31
C GLY A 142 7.59 20.36 -4.14
N TYR A 143 6.85 21.23 -3.45
CA TYR A 143 5.97 20.84 -2.35
C TYR A 143 4.97 19.76 -2.78
N VAL A 144 4.26 19.97 -3.89
CA VAL A 144 3.29 19.00 -4.42
C VAL A 144 3.96 17.66 -4.75
N ALA A 145 5.14 17.67 -5.38
CA ALA A 145 5.86 16.44 -5.69
C ALA A 145 6.27 15.66 -4.43
N GLY A 146 6.79 16.35 -3.42
CA GLY A 146 7.12 15.76 -2.12
C GLY A 146 5.89 15.17 -1.43
N PHE A 147 4.80 15.91 -1.41
CA PHE A 147 3.53 15.50 -0.82
C PHE A 147 2.97 14.24 -1.49
N MET A 148 2.96 14.21 -2.83
CA MET A 148 2.52 13.04 -3.59
C MET A 148 3.40 11.82 -3.32
N ALA A 149 4.72 12.00 -3.21
CA ALA A 149 5.64 10.92 -2.89
C ALA A 149 5.37 10.32 -1.50
N ALA A 150 5.20 11.17 -0.48
CA ALA A 150 4.83 10.74 0.87
C ALA A 150 3.47 10.01 0.89
N THR A 151 2.49 10.53 0.13
CA THR A 151 1.18 9.90 -0.01
C THR A 151 1.29 8.49 -0.59
N VAL A 152 2.06 8.30 -1.67
CA VAL A 152 2.29 6.99 -2.27
C VAL A 152 2.94 6.04 -1.26
N ILE A 153 3.92 6.49 -0.48
CA ILE A 153 4.56 5.67 0.57
C ILE A 153 3.54 5.21 1.62
N LEU A 154 2.67 6.11 2.08
CA LEU A 154 1.63 5.76 3.06
C LEU A 154 0.60 4.77 2.49
N HIS A 155 0.22 4.90 1.22
CA HIS A 155 -0.61 3.91 0.54
C HIS A 155 0.08 2.54 0.49
N LEU A 156 1.38 2.50 0.17
CA LEU A 156 2.17 1.26 0.17
C LEU A 156 2.27 0.65 1.58
N ALA A 157 2.40 1.48 2.62
CA ALA A 157 2.38 1.02 4.01
C ALA A 157 1.04 0.35 4.36
N GLY A 158 -0.09 0.96 3.99
CA GLY A 158 -1.42 0.35 4.13
C GLY A 158 -1.57 -0.95 3.35
N PHE A 159 -1.04 -0.99 2.13
CA PHE A 159 -0.99 -2.20 1.32
C PHE A 159 -0.18 -3.30 2.00
N GLY A 160 0.97 -2.97 2.57
CA GLY A 160 1.81 -3.88 3.36
C GLY A 160 1.09 -4.42 4.60
N LEU A 161 0.36 -3.57 5.32
CA LEU A 161 -0.44 -3.99 6.47
C LEU A 161 -1.56 -4.97 6.06
N ALA A 162 -2.21 -4.72 4.93
CA ALA A 162 -3.22 -5.63 4.40
C ALA A 162 -2.58 -6.96 3.94
N LEU A 163 -1.36 -6.97 3.39
CA LEU A 163 -0.63 -8.19 3.06
C LEU A 163 -0.33 -9.03 4.32
N LEU A 164 0.07 -8.39 5.41
CA LEU A 164 0.30 -9.08 6.69
C LEU A 164 -0.99 -9.69 7.27
N ARG A 165 -2.13 -9.02 7.05
CA ARG A 165 -3.44 -9.45 7.54
C ARG A 165 -4.10 -10.56 6.71
N PHE A 166 -3.99 -10.48 5.39
CA PHE A 166 -4.70 -11.35 4.44
C PHE A 166 -3.80 -12.34 3.69
N GLY A 167 -2.48 -12.11 3.66
CA GLY A 167 -1.50 -13.05 3.13
C GLY A 167 -1.16 -14.14 4.15
N ASN A 168 -0.38 -15.14 3.72
CA ASN A 168 0.34 -16.01 4.67
C ASN A 168 1.35 -15.12 5.39
N ALA A 169 0.99 -14.60 6.57
CA ALA A 169 1.81 -13.67 7.36
C ALA A 169 3.27 -14.13 7.50
N GLN A 170 3.50 -15.45 7.58
CA GLN A 170 4.82 -16.08 7.59
C GLN A 170 5.63 -15.88 6.29
N ARG A 171 4.99 -15.94 5.12
CA ARG A 171 5.64 -15.75 3.81
C ARG A 171 5.97 -14.28 3.57
N VAL A 172 5.10 -13.37 4.00
CA VAL A 172 5.32 -11.92 3.88
C VAL A 172 6.44 -11.48 4.82
N ALA A 173 6.45 -11.95 6.08
CA ALA A 173 7.54 -11.69 7.03
C ALA A 173 8.90 -12.24 6.54
N ALA A 174 8.93 -13.43 5.92
CA ALA A 174 10.14 -13.98 5.32
C ALA A 174 10.62 -13.17 4.11
N GLN A 175 9.70 -12.63 3.30
CA GLN A 175 10.04 -11.81 2.13
C GLN A 175 10.52 -10.40 2.51
N THR A 176 9.91 -9.76 3.51
CA THR A 176 10.37 -8.46 4.01
C THR A 176 11.71 -8.58 4.72
N ALA A 177 11.92 -9.63 5.54
CA ALA A 177 13.22 -9.94 6.12
C ALA A 177 14.27 -10.21 5.02
N GLY A 178 13.90 -10.96 3.97
CA GLY A 178 14.75 -11.20 2.81
C GLY A 178 15.13 -9.93 2.05
N VAL A 179 14.20 -8.99 1.86
CA VAL A 179 14.48 -7.68 1.24
C VAL A 179 15.40 -6.84 2.12
N VAL A 180 15.19 -6.80 3.44
CA VAL A 180 16.06 -6.08 4.39
C VAL A 180 17.47 -6.68 4.43
N ILE A 181 17.60 -8.00 4.32
CA ILE A 181 18.90 -8.71 4.24
C ILE A 181 19.56 -8.53 2.86
N ALA A 182 18.76 -8.40 1.79
CA ALA A 182 19.24 -8.24 0.43
C ALA A 182 19.52 -6.77 0.03
N LEU A 183 19.11 -5.80 0.85
CA LEU A 183 19.67 -4.45 0.75
C LEU A 183 21.15 -4.56 1.10
N PRO A 184 22.08 -4.28 0.17
CA PRO A 184 23.48 -4.27 0.52
C PRO A 184 23.66 -3.24 1.63
N VAL A 185 24.11 -3.70 2.79
CA VAL A 185 24.84 -2.85 3.73
C VAL A 185 26.05 -2.37 2.94
N GLN A 186 25.90 -1.25 2.25
CA GLN A 186 27.00 -0.51 1.65
C GLN A 186 27.76 0.18 2.79
N SER A 187 28.26 -0.58 3.75
CA SER A 187 29.35 -0.17 4.61
C SER A 187 30.61 -0.37 3.80
N SER A 188 31.12 0.70 3.20
CA SER A 188 32.48 0.76 2.68
C SER A 188 33.46 0.58 3.85
N TRP A 189 33.79 -0.67 4.17
CA TRP A 189 34.95 -0.98 5.00
C TRP A 189 36.20 -0.87 4.11
N PRO A 190 37.20 -0.05 4.46
CA PRO A 190 38.48 -0.07 3.76
C PRO A 190 39.15 -1.43 3.98
N THR A 191 39.36 -2.21 2.92
CA THR A 191 40.07 -3.50 2.95
C THR A 191 41.61 -3.37 3.07
N GLU A 192 42.11 -2.25 3.57
CA GLU A 192 43.54 -1.86 3.52
C GLU A 192 44.24 -1.87 4.89
N LEU A 193 43.78 -2.65 5.88
CA LEU A 193 44.37 -2.63 7.23
C LEU A 193 44.96 -3.94 7.76
N LEU A 194 45.27 -4.93 6.92
CA LEU A 194 46.06 -6.10 7.35
C LEU A 194 47.03 -6.60 6.28
N PRO A 195 48.25 -6.04 6.18
CA PRO A 195 49.34 -6.70 5.45
C PRO A 195 49.81 -7.90 6.27
N GLY A 196 49.55 -9.14 5.82
CA GLY A 196 50.27 -10.27 6.43
C GLY A 196 49.72 -11.69 6.30
N LEU A 197 48.52 -11.94 5.77
CA LEU A 197 48.00 -13.32 5.68
C LEU A 197 48.02 -13.81 4.24
N ARG A 198 49.02 -14.64 3.91
CA ARG A 198 49.05 -15.38 2.65
C ARG A 198 47.95 -16.45 2.67
N PRO A 199 47.20 -16.64 1.57
CA PRO A 199 46.19 -17.70 1.51
C PRO A 199 46.85 -19.08 1.53
N VAL A 200 46.43 -19.93 2.46
CA VAL A 200 46.76 -21.36 2.50
C VAL A 200 46.15 -22.03 1.28
N GLY A 201 47.00 -22.77 0.56
CA GLY A 201 46.73 -23.30 -0.77
C GLY A 201 45.51 -24.21 -0.88
N SER A 202 44.90 -24.08 -2.06
CA SER A 202 43.93 -24.97 -2.66
C SER A 202 44.41 -26.42 -2.70
N ARG A 203 43.70 -27.31 -2.00
CA ARG A 203 43.57 -28.71 -2.43
C ARG A 203 42.13 -29.00 -2.80
N MET A 204 41.98 -29.15 -4.10
CA MET A 204 40.83 -29.60 -4.86
C MET A 204 40.42 -31.00 -4.38
N GLY A 205 39.20 -31.11 -3.86
CA GLY A 205 38.50 -32.38 -3.67
C GLY A 205 37.19 -32.30 -4.43
N THR A 206 37.16 -32.88 -5.64
CA THR A 206 35.92 -33.05 -6.42
C THR A 206 34.96 -33.98 -5.68
N VAL A 207 33.91 -33.43 -5.07
CA VAL A 207 32.77 -34.22 -4.61
C VAL A 207 31.80 -34.34 -5.78
N ARG A 208 31.77 -35.55 -6.36
CA ARG A 208 30.76 -35.99 -7.32
C ARG A 208 29.67 -36.69 -6.52
N THR A 209 28.45 -36.15 -6.49
CA THR A 209 27.28 -36.90 -6.00
C THR A 209 26.09 -36.67 -6.93
N ALA A 210 25.46 -37.80 -7.26
CA ALA A 210 24.56 -38.06 -8.36
C ALA A 210 23.18 -37.36 -8.25
N ALA A 211 22.55 -37.20 -9.42
CA ALA A 211 21.15 -36.80 -9.59
C ALA A 211 20.19 -37.94 -9.16
N PRO A 212 18.95 -37.62 -8.77
CA PRO A 212 18.04 -38.55 -8.09
C PRO A 212 17.27 -39.47 -9.05
N ASP A 213 17.30 -40.77 -8.77
CA ASP A 213 16.42 -41.78 -9.35
C ASP A 213 15.06 -41.76 -8.63
N PHE A 214 14.08 -41.05 -9.21
CA PHE A 214 12.69 -41.14 -8.76
C PHE A 214 11.98 -42.25 -9.55
N ILE A 215 11.80 -43.37 -8.86
CA ILE A 215 11.08 -44.56 -9.33
C ILE A 215 9.62 -44.21 -9.64
N ARG A 216 9.30 -44.43 -10.92
CA ARG A 216 8.00 -44.69 -11.52
C ARG A 216 7.27 -45.80 -10.74
N SER A 217 6.13 -45.51 -10.13
CA SER A 217 5.13 -46.55 -9.79
C SER A 217 3.74 -46.12 -10.25
N GLU A 218 3.24 -46.91 -11.18
CA GLU A 218 1.88 -46.97 -11.70
C GLU A 218 0.89 -47.23 -10.56
N ARG A 219 0.01 -46.27 -10.24
CA ARG A 219 -1.19 -46.55 -9.42
C ARG A 219 -2.26 -45.48 -9.63
N TRP A 220 -2.97 -45.53 -10.75
CA TRP A 220 -4.40 -45.21 -10.81
C TRP A 220 -4.98 -45.60 -12.19
N LYS A 221 -5.28 -46.88 -12.38
CA LYS A 221 -6.22 -47.37 -13.40
C LYS A 221 -7.32 -48.12 -12.68
N GLU A 222 -8.39 -47.40 -12.32
CA GLU A 222 -9.68 -47.98 -11.94
C GLU A 222 -10.75 -46.87 -12.01
N GLU A 223 -10.89 -46.26 -13.19
CA GLU A 223 -12.14 -45.60 -13.54
C GLU A 223 -13.18 -46.70 -13.86
N HIS A 224 -13.96 -47.02 -12.84
CA HIS A 224 -15.31 -47.50 -13.03
C HIS A 224 -16.08 -46.49 -13.90
N HIS A 225 -16.62 -46.94 -15.04
CA HIS A 225 -18.04 -46.78 -15.41
C HIS A 225 -18.22 -47.22 -16.87
N VAL A 226 -18.68 -48.47 -17.02
CA VAL A 226 -19.23 -49.03 -18.25
C VAL A 226 -20.76 -48.99 -18.19
N HIS A 227 -21.38 -48.78 -19.36
CA HIS A 227 -22.81 -48.92 -19.73
C HIS A 227 -23.72 -47.69 -19.48
N ARG A 228 -24.57 -47.24 -20.42
CA ARG A 228 -25.20 -47.91 -21.57
C ARG A 228 -25.82 -46.89 -22.55
N ARG A 229 -25.63 -47.15 -23.86
CA ARG A 229 -26.61 -47.13 -24.98
C ARG A 229 -27.51 -45.90 -25.24
N SER A 230 -27.24 -45.31 -26.42
CA SER A 230 -28.14 -45.12 -27.57
C SER A 230 -29.63 -44.82 -27.33
N HIS A 231 -30.09 -43.67 -27.83
CA HIS A 231 -31.30 -43.63 -28.65
C HIS A 231 -31.20 -42.53 -29.72
N ALA A 232 -31.33 -42.98 -30.97
CA ALA A 232 -31.59 -42.17 -32.15
C ALA A 232 -33.11 -42.09 -32.41
N GLY A 233 -33.53 -41.00 -33.06
CA GLY A 233 -34.86 -40.80 -33.66
C GLY A 233 -35.75 -39.86 -32.83
N ARG A 234 -36.63 -39.01 -33.40
CA ARG A 234 -37.04 -38.70 -34.78
C ARG A 234 -38.13 -37.60 -34.65
N ARG A 235 -38.28 -36.75 -35.67
CA ARG A 235 -39.51 -36.00 -36.09
C ARG A 235 -39.92 -34.76 -35.25
N ARG A 236 -39.92 -33.58 -35.87
CA ARG A 236 -41.07 -32.87 -36.51
C ARG A 236 -42.20 -32.56 -35.52
N GLN A 237 -42.34 -31.29 -35.17
CA GLN A 237 -43.44 -30.39 -35.56
C GLN A 237 -42.97 -28.95 -35.39
#